data_AF-A0A7V7WPY3-F1
#
_entry.id   AF-A0A7V7WPY3-F1
#
_cell.length_a   1.000
_cell.length_b   1.000
_cell.length_c   1.000
_cell.angle_alpha   90.00
_cell.angle_beta   90.00
_cell.angle_gamma   90.00
#
_symmetry.space_group_name_H-M   'P 1'
#
loop_
_entity.id
_entity.type
_entity.pdbx_description
1 polymer ?
#
loop_
_entity_poly.entity_id
_entity_poly.type
_entity_poly.pdbx_seq_one_letter_code
_entity_poly.pdbx_strand_id
1 'polypeptide(L)'
;MEVILRRYGNSTVAVLPPPVLKDLGLAAGQSMSLDTTPDGKIVLARKQKFRLADLIAQCDLKAKPPADMKDWDAAKPIGREAW
;
A
#
# COMPACT_ATOMS: atom_id res chain seq x y z
N MET A 1 8.55 -12.74 -19.62
CA MET A 1 7.26 -13.21 -20.18
C MET A 1 6.54 -11.99 -20.71
N GLU A 2 6.04 -12.04 -21.93
CA GLU A 2 5.31 -10.93 -22.56
C GLU A 2 3.81 -11.19 -22.44
N VAL A 3 3.03 -10.15 -22.09
CA VAL A 3 1.57 -10.22 -22.00
C VAL A 3 0.97 -9.12 -22.85
N ILE A 4 -0.05 -9.46 -23.63
CA ILE A 4 -0.77 -8.52 -24.49
C ILE A 4 -2.02 -8.06 -23.75
N LEU A 5 -2.19 -6.75 -23.63
CA LEU A 5 -3.42 -6.15 -23.13
C LEU A 5 -4.54 -6.33 -24.15
N ARG A 6 -5.70 -6.83 -23.69
CA ARG A 6 -6.86 -7.07 -24.54
C ARG A 6 -8.02 -6.18 -24.12
N ARG A 7 -8.82 -5.75 -25.10
CA ARG A 7 -10.06 -5.02 -24.83
C ARG A 7 -11.12 -5.99 -24.34
N TYR A 8 -11.77 -5.64 -23.23
CA TYR A 8 -12.90 -6.35 -22.65
C TYR A 8 -14.02 -5.33 -22.38
N GLY A 9 -14.94 -5.21 -23.36
CA GLY A 9 -15.96 -4.15 -23.37
C GLY A 9 -15.32 -2.76 -23.44
N ASN A 10 -15.57 -1.94 -22.42
CA ASN A 10 -15.00 -0.60 -22.26
C ASN A 10 -13.72 -0.58 -21.39
N SER A 11 -13.23 -1.75 -20.98
CA SER A 11 -12.04 -1.88 -20.14
C SER A 11 -10.92 -2.61 -20.88
N THR A 12 -9.71 -2.51 -20.35
CA THR A 12 -8.53 -3.22 -20.84
C THR A 12 -8.08 -4.21 -19.77
N VAL A 13 -7.83 -5.45 -20.16
CA VAL A 13 -7.43 -6.54 -19.26
C VAL A 13 -6.08 -7.12 -19.64
N ALA A 14 -5.29 -7.48 -18.63
CA ALA A 14 -4.09 -8.29 -18.78
C ALA A 14 -4.42 -9.74 -18.41
N VAL A 15 -4.11 -10.69 -19.31
CA VAL A 15 -4.29 -12.11 -19.01
C VAL A 15 -3.08 -12.59 -18.23
N LEU A 16 -3.29 -12.97 -16.98
CA LEU A 16 -2.25 -13.57 -16.13
C LEU A 16 -2.20 -15.09 -16.41
N PRO A 17 -1.05 -15.62 -16.86
CA PRO A 17 -0.88 -17.04 -17.11
C PRO A 17 -1.06 -17.89 -15.84
N PRO A 18 -1.61 -19.12 -15.93
CA PRO A 18 -1.80 -19.99 -14.76
C PRO A 18 -0.55 -20.24 -13.91
N PRO A 19 0.67 -20.38 -14.46
CA PRO A 19 1.89 -20.52 -13.66
C PRO A 19 2.13 -19.32 -12.73
N VAL A 20 1.96 -18.09 -13.23
CA VAL A 20 2.15 -16.86 -12.44
C VAL A 20 1.15 -16.81 -11.27
N LEU A 21 -0.10 -17.23 -11.50
CA LEU A 21 -1.09 -17.31 -10.43
C LEU A 21 -0.70 -18.36 -9.38
N LYS A 22 -0.19 -19.52 -9.79
CA LYS A 22 0.27 -20.57 -8.87
C LYS A 22 1.48 -20.11 -8.04
N ASP A 23 2.49 -19.53 -8.68
CA ASP A 23 3.71 -19.07 -8.02
C ASP A 23 3.42 -17.96 -7.00
N LEU A 24 2.47 -17.08 -7.30
CA LEU A 24 2.02 -16.01 -6.40
C LEU A 24 0.92 -16.45 -5.42
N GLY A 25 0.42 -17.69 -5.51
CA GLY A 25 -0.71 -18.17 -4.71
C GLY A 25 -1.98 -17.32 -4.87
N LEU A 26 -2.28 -16.89 -6.09
CA LEU A 26 -3.46 -16.08 -6.44
C LEU A 26 -4.51 -16.94 -7.13
N ALA A 27 -5.77 -16.54 -6.99
CA ALA A 27 -6.91 -17.17 -7.66
C ALA A 27 -7.72 -16.18 -8.49
N ALA A 28 -8.35 -16.65 -9.55
CA ALA A 28 -9.31 -15.84 -10.31
C ALA A 28 -10.48 -15.41 -9.40
N GLY A 29 -10.91 -14.15 -9.53
CA GLY A 29 -11.96 -13.57 -8.68
C GLY A 29 -11.47 -12.99 -7.34
N GLN A 30 -10.18 -13.14 -7.00
CA GLN A 30 -9.60 -12.53 -5.81
C GLN A 30 -9.56 -10.99 -5.92
N SER A 31 -9.99 -10.29 -4.87
CA SER A 31 -9.88 -8.82 -4.82
C SER A 31 -8.44 -8.37 -4.62
N MET A 32 -7.99 -7.47 -5.49
CA MET A 32 -6.64 -6.89 -5.52
C MET A 32 -6.74 -5.36 -5.55
N SER A 33 -5.71 -4.67 -5.10
CA SER A 33 -5.51 -3.25 -5.40
C SER A 33 -4.71 -3.09 -6.69
N LEU A 34 -5.00 -2.01 -7.41
CA LEU A 34 -4.34 -1.63 -8.65
C LEU A 34 -3.88 -0.18 -8.52
N ASP A 35 -2.58 0.03 -8.51
CA ASP A 35 -1.95 1.34 -8.36
C ASP A 35 -0.92 1.57 -9.48
N THR A 36 -0.54 2.82 -9.70
CA THR A 36 0.51 3.21 -10.64
C THR A 36 1.62 3.96 -9.93
N THR A 37 2.87 3.62 -10.22
CA THR A 37 4.03 4.34 -9.68
C THR A 37 4.38 5.57 -10.53
N PRO A 38 5.15 6.54 -9.98
CA PRO A 38 5.60 7.72 -10.73
C PRO A 38 6.42 7.39 -11.98
N ASP A 39 7.12 6.25 -11.98
CA ASP A 39 7.88 5.73 -13.12
C ASP A 39 7.02 4.95 -14.13
N GLY A 40 5.69 5.00 -14.02
CA GLY A 40 4.76 4.46 -14.99
C GLY A 40 4.55 2.95 -14.93
N LYS A 41 4.92 2.30 -13.81
CA LYS A 41 4.66 0.87 -13.62
C LYS A 41 3.28 0.65 -13.02
N ILE A 42 2.68 -0.48 -13.38
CA ILE A 42 1.46 -0.99 -12.76
C ILE A 42 1.83 -1.88 -11.58
N VAL A 43 1.25 -1.60 -10.41
CA VAL A 43 1.42 -2.40 -9.20
C VAL A 43 0.09 -3.08 -8.88
N LEU A 44 0.11 -4.42 -8.88
CA LEU A 44 -0.99 -5.24 -8.39
C LEU A 44 -0.60 -5.80 -7.03
N ALA A 45 -1.42 -5.56 -6.00
CA ALA A 45 -1.19 -6.10 -4.67
C ALA A 45 -2.46 -6.72 -4.08
N ARG A 46 -2.29 -7.68 -3.16
CA ARG A 46 -3.42 -8.22 -2.41
C ARG A 46 -4.01 -7.09 -1.56
N LYS A 47 -5.33 -6.94 -1.57
CA LYS A 47 -6.01 -5.98 -0.70
C LYS A 47 -5.81 -6.41 0.76
N GLN A 48 -4.88 -5.76 1.44
CA GLN A 48 -4.64 -5.98 2.86
C GLN A 48 -5.75 -5.30 3.65
N LYS A 49 -6.33 -6.03 4.61
CA LYS A 49 -7.20 -5.46 5.64
C LYS A 49 -6.40 -5.46 6.92
N PHE A 50 -6.16 -4.29 7.47
CA PHE A 50 -5.48 -4.15 8.74
C PHE A 50 -6.49 -3.98 9.86
N ARG A 51 -6.30 -4.68 10.97
CA ARG A 51 -6.99 -4.39 12.22
C ARG A 51 -6.08 -3.52 13.07
N LEU A 52 -6.63 -2.46 13.67
CA LEU A 52 -5.88 -1.57 14.54
C LEU A 52 -5.10 -2.33 15.63
N ALA A 53 -5.75 -3.32 16.26
CA ALA A 53 -5.11 -4.15 17.28
C ALA A 53 -3.87 -4.89 16.77
N ASP A 54 -3.89 -5.40 15.54
CA ASP A 54 -2.78 -6.14 14.95
C ASP A 54 -1.61 -5.20 14.61
N LEU A 55 -1.91 -3.95 14.24
CA LEU A 55 -0.88 -2.94 14.00
C LEU A 55 -0.22 -2.49 15.31
N ILE A 56 -1.02 -2.26 16.35
CA ILE A 56 -0.51 -1.88 17.68
C ILE A 56 0.35 -2.99 18.27
N ALA A 57 -0.03 -4.26 18.08
CA ALA A 57 0.76 -5.40 18.56
C ALA A 57 2.16 -5.51 17.91
N GLN A 58 2.37 -4.90 16.75
CA GLN A 58 3.67 -4.84 16.08
C GLN A 58 4.55 -3.69 16.58
N CYS A 59 4.01 -2.75 17.34
CA CYS A 59 4.77 -1.62 17.87
C CYS A 59 5.61 -2.05 19.08
N ASP A 60 6.87 -1.60 19.12
CA ASP A 60 7.68 -1.69 20.34
C ASP A 60 7.23 -0.58 21.32
N LEU A 61 6.49 -0.98 22.34
CA LEU A 61 6.01 -0.06 23.39
C LEU A 61 7.13 0.49 24.29
N LYS A 62 8.35 -0.05 24.18
CA LYS A 62 9.54 0.44 24.90
C LYS A 62 10.46 1.27 24.02
N ALA A 63 10.08 1.50 22.76
CA ALA A 63 10.85 2.34 21.86
C ALA A 63 11.03 3.74 22.46
N LYS A 64 12.25 4.26 22.36
CA LYS A 64 12.51 5.63 22.79
C LYS A 64 11.77 6.61 21.88
N PRO A 65 11.28 7.74 22.42
CA PRO A 65 10.74 8.82 21.61
C PRO A 65 11.74 9.25 20.52
N PRO A 66 11.25 9.72 19.36
CA PRO A 66 12.08 10.29 18.31
C PRO A 66 12.99 11.41 18.84
N ALA A 67 14.20 11.53 18.28
CA ALA A 67 15.19 12.50 18.74
C ALA A 67 14.73 13.95 18.54
N ASP A 68 13.95 14.20 17.48
CA ASP A 68 13.35 15.47 17.10
C ASP A 68 12.07 15.79 17.89
N MET A 69 11.54 14.87 18.70
CA MET A 69 10.31 15.09 19.44
C MET A 69 10.41 16.30 20.39
N LYS A 70 11.61 16.57 20.91
CA LYS A 70 11.88 17.77 21.71
C LYS A 70 11.78 19.06 20.91
N ASP A 71 12.15 19.02 19.64
CA ASP A 71 12.08 20.18 18.75
C ASP A 71 10.63 20.49 18.38
N TRP A 72 9.79 19.45 18.24
CA TRP A 72 8.34 19.59 18.08
C TRP A 72 7.67 20.17 19.35
N ASP A 73 8.01 19.68 20.54
CA ASP A 73 7.47 20.20 21.80
C ASP A 73 7.87 21.67 22.06
N ALA A 74 9.05 22.08 21.57
CA ALA A 74 9.55 23.45 21.68
C ALA A 74 9.16 24.35 20.50
N ALA A 75 8.47 23.81 19.49
CA ALA A 75 8.08 24.55 18.31
C ALA A 75 7.13 25.67 18.69
N LYS A 76 7.49 26.90 18.32
CA LYS A 76 6.61 28.06 18.53
C LYS A 76 5.48 28.04 17.51
N PRO A 77 4.26 28.45 17.89
CA PRO A 77 3.18 28.65 16.94
C PRO A 77 3.63 29.56 15.80
N ILE A 78 3.45 29.12 14.56
CA ILE A 78 3.74 29.92 13.36
C ILE A 78 2.46 30.47 12.70
N GLY A 79 1.29 30.12 13.26
CA GLY A 79 -0.02 30.54 12.77
C GLY A 79 -1.05 30.69 13.91
N ARG A 80 -2.30 30.24 13.68
CA ARG A 80 -3.42 30.31 14.64
C ARG A 80 -3.47 29.11 15.61
N GLU A 81 -2.33 28.52 15.88
CA GLU A 81 -2.22 27.28 16.68
C GLU A 81 -2.32 27.57 18.19
N ALA A 82 -2.16 28.83 18.58
CA ALA A 82 -2.48 29.32 19.93
C ALA A 82 -3.83 30.06 19.89
N TRP A 83 -4.75 29.66 20.77
CA TRP A 83 -6.07 30.26 20.98
C TRP A 83 -6.04 31.20 22.19
#